data_AF-A0A3S4BMD4-F1
#
_entry.id   AF-A0A3S4BMD4-F1
#
_cell.length_a   1.000
_cell.length_b   1.000
_cell.length_c   1.000
_cell.angle_alpha   90.00
_cell.angle_beta   90.00
_cell.angle_gamma   90.00
#
_symmetry.space_group_name_H-M   'P 1'
#
loop_
_entity.id
_entity.type
_entity.pdbx_description
1 polymer ?
#
loop_
_entity_poly.entity_id
_entity_poly.type
_entity_poly.pdbx_seq_one_letter_code
_entity_poly.pdbx_strand_id
1 'polypeptide(L)'
;MPVKPEANKTLRGHKLLVVAPWKVPDDFVAGLAAKFPDLEVVSHVETWTGGGDLPRVSLPAETWKDVTVLLTFTSLPTPAEAPKLQYVQVMTAGVNHLVDTPIYKDTDIAFCTANGVHGPQISEWVIGTYLAFEHRFPQYLQQQREARWDRGNLLTLDDAEGKTVGILGYGSIGRQTARVATAMGMKVHAYTLHPRPTPESRRDHGWTPAGLGDPEGVLPARWFSGPTTADLHAFLASGLDLLVLATPLTEATRHLLTRAEFEVLAADGRAGRTFVSNIARGPVVHTADLMAALEGGLIRGAALDVTDPEPLPDGHPLWTAKNVIITPHISGASLKYFSRILAILECNLQRLADGAELVNRVDRRRGY
;
A
#
# COMPACT_ATOMS: atom_id res chain seq x y z
N MET A 1 -1.16 37.12 7.21
CA MET A 1 -1.28 35.73 7.69
C MET A 1 -2.70 35.28 7.40
N PRO A 2 -2.93 34.17 6.68
CA PRO A 2 -4.29 33.67 6.46
C PRO A 2 -4.90 33.29 7.81
N VAL A 3 -6.09 33.81 8.09
CA VAL A 3 -6.88 33.50 9.29
C VAL A 3 -7.21 32.01 9.24
N LYS A 4 -6.79 31.24 10.24
CA LYS A 4 -7.21 29.83 10.36
C LYS A 4 -8.75 29.81 10.39
N PRO A 5 -9.41 28.98 9.57
CA PRO A 5 -10.86 28.88 9.62
C PRO A 5 -11.29 28.54 11.05
N GLU A 6 -12.33 29.22 11.52
CA GLU A 6 -12.89 29.01 12.85
C GLU A 6 -13.38 27.57 12.98
N ALA A 7 -13.12 26.92 14.12
CA ALA A 7 -13.40 25.49 14.28
C ALA A 7 -14.92 25.21 14.24
N ASN A 8 -15.37 24.40 13.28
CA ASN A 8 -16.75 23.94 13.15
C ASN A 8 -16.93 22.58 13.83
N LYS A 9 -16.90 22.57 15.18
CA LYS A 9 -16.84 21.32 15.98
C LYS A 9 -18.01 20.36 15.75
N THR A 10 -19.18 20.87 15.36
CA THR A 10 -20.38 20.05 15.11
C THR A 10 -20.56 19.67 13.65
N LEU A 11 -19.70 20.18 12.75
CA LEU A 11 -19.83 20.09 11.29
C LEU A 11 -21.15 20.68 10.75
N ARG A 12 -21.60 21.79 11.33
CA ARG A 12 -22.80 22.50 10.86
C ARG A 12 -22.70 22.89 9.40
N GLY A 13 -23.76 22.59 8.64
CA GLY A 13 -23.87 22.88 7.22
C GLY A 13 -23.12 21.89 6.32
N HIS A 14 -22.51 20.85 6.89
CA HIS A 14 -21.93 19.76 6.11
C HIS A 14 -22.91 18.62 5.92
N LYS A 15 -22.87 18.06 4.71
CA LYS A 15 -23.54 16.83 4.32
C LYS A 15 -22.52 15.86 3.77
N LEU A 16 -22.44 14.69 4.40
CA LEU A 16 -21.66 13.53 3.98
C LEU A 16 -22.54 12.61 3.14
N LEU A 17 -22.13 12.39 1.89
CA LEU A 17 -22.66 11.33 1.04
C LEU A 17 -21.67 10.17 0.99
N VAL A 18 -22.12 8.98 1.40
CA VAL A 18 -21.36 7.73 1.28
C VAL A 18 -21.93 6.92 0.12
N VAL A 19 -21.13 6.71 -0.90
CA VAL A 19 -21.46 5.88 -2.05
C VAL A 19 -20.54 4.66 -2.03
N ALA A 20 -21.09 3.49 -1.70
CA ALA A 20 -20.29 2.30 -1.39
C ALA A 20 -20.97 0.99 -1.81
N PRO A 21 -20.24 -0.06 -2.22
CA PRO A 21 -20.83 -1.37 -2.53
C PRO A 21 -21.33 -2.16 -1.30
N TRP A 22 -21.45 -1.52 -0.14
CA TRP A 22 -21.97 -2.12 1.09
C TRP A 22 -22.80 -1.11 1.87
N LYS A 23 -23.70 -1.62 2.73
CA LYS A 23 -24.40 -0.80 3.71
C LYS A 23 -23.40 -0.33 4.77
N VAL A 24 -23.29 0.98 4.96
CA VAL A 24 -22.52 1.56 6.07
C VAL A 24 -23.08 1.05 7.40
N PRO A 25 -22.25 0.56 8.33
CA PRO A 25 -22.73 0.07 9.62
C PRO A 25 -23.51 1.14 10.41
N ASP A 26 -24.65 0.76 11.00
CA ASP A 26 -25.54 1.69 11.71
C ASP A 26 -24.86 2.28 12.96
N ASP A 27 -23.99 1.49 13.62
CA ASP A 27 -23.17 1.92 14.76
C ASP A 27 -22.13 2.98 14.38
N PHE A 28 -21.54 2.88 13.18
CA PHE A 28 -20.65 3.91 12.65
C PHE A 28 -21.41 5.23 12.41
N VAL A 29 -22.60 5.17 11.81
CA VAL A 29 -23.44 6.37 11.58
C VAL A 29 -23.87 6.99 12.91
N ALA A 30 -24.29 6.19 13.89
CA ALA A 30 -24.61 6.67 15.23
C ALA A 30 -23.41 7.31 15.93
N GLY A 31 -22.21 6.73 15.76
CA GLY A 31 -20.95 7.29 16.26
C GLY A 31 -20.63 8.66 15.66
N LEU A 32 -20.83 8.84 14.35
CA LEU A 32 -20.68 10.14 13.70
C LEU A 32 -21.71 11.16 14.21
N ALA A 33 -22.98 10.77 14.36
CA ALA A 33 -24.01 11.67 14.89
C ALA A 33 -23.74 12.10 16.33
N ALA A 34 -23.18 11.22 17.16
CA ALA A 34 -22.76 11.55 18.52
C ALA A 34 -21.57 12.52 18.58
N LYS A 35 -20.63 12.41 17.64
CA LYS A 35 -19.43 13.29 17.56
C LYS A 35 -19.70 14.62 16.86
N PHE A 36 -20.53 14.59 15.81
CA PHE A 36 -20.81 15.71 14.91
C PHE A 36 -22.34 15.86 14.76
N PRO A 37 -23.02 16.46 15.76
CA PRO A 37 -24.48 16.45 15.82
C PRO A 37 -25.18 17.24 14.70
N ASP A 38 -24.48 18.15 14.03
CA ASP A 38 -25.03 18.93 12.91
C ASP A 38 -24.64 18.34 11.52
N LEU A 39 -23.90 17.21 11.47
CA LEU A 39 -23.52 16.54 10.23
C LEU A 39 -24.69 15.71 9.67
N GLU A 40 -25.15 16.04 8.47
CA GLU A 40 -26.09 15.18 7.75
C GLU A 40 -25.34 14.01 7.09
N VAL A 41 -25.78 12.77 7.31
CA VAL A 41 -25.19 11.58 6.70
C VAL A 41 -26.22 10.89 5.81
N VAL A 42 -25.89 10.75 4.53
CA VAL A 42 -26.68 10.01 3.54
C VAL A 42 -25.82 8.88 3.00
N SER A 43 -26.34 7.66 2.95
CA SER A 43 -25.64 6.51 2.37
C SER A 43 -26.43 5.93 1.20
N HIS A 44 -25.70 5.53 0.17
CA HIS A 44 -26.22 4.84 -1.00
C HIS A 44 -25.38 3.59 -1.27
N VAL A 45 -26.05 2.45 -1.35
CA VAL A 45 -25.40 1.17 -1.65
C VAL A 45 -25.32 1.00 -3.15
N GLU A 46 -24.10 0.93 -3.69
CA GLU A 46 -23.87 0.61 -5.10
C GLU A 46 -24.03 -0.90 -5.32
N THR A 47 -24.99 -1.30 -6.15
CA THR A 47 -25.07 -2.68 -6.61
C THR A 47 -24.18 -2.88 -7.84
N TRP A 48 -23.09 -3.64 -7.66
CA TRP A 48 -22.27 -4.10 -8.79
C TRP A 48 -22.87 -5.39 -9.36
N THR A 49 -23.23 -5.36 -10.65
CA THR A 49 -23.83 -6.51 -11.35
C THR A 49 -22.84 -7.39 -12.10
N GLY A 50 -21.52 -7.16 -11.96
CA GLY A 50 -20.48 -8.00 -12.55
C GLY A 50 -20.05 -7.59 -13.96
N GLY A 51 -18.73 -7.47 -14.18
CA GLY A 51 -18.06 -7.35 -15.49
C GLY A 51 -17.71 -5.92 -15.94
N GLY A 52 -16.41 -5.62 -16.10
CA GLY A 52 -15.90 -4.36 -16.68
C GLY A 52 -15.39 -3.31 -15.67
N ASP A 53 -15.21 -2.07 -16.15
CA ASP A 53 -14.78 -0.91 -15.36
C ASP A 53 -15.63 -0.74 -14.08
N LEU A 54 -15.02 -0.15 -13.05
CA LEU A 54 -15.66 0.12 -11.77
C LEU A 54 -16.98 0.89 -11.98
N PRO A 55 -18.08 0.48 -11.32
CA PRO A 55 -19.39 1.05 -11.57
C PRO A 55 -19.40 2.56 -11.29
N ARG A 56 -20.07 3.31 -12.16
CA ARG A 56 -20.47 4.70 -11.88
C ARG A 56 -21.96 4.69 -11.58
N VAL A 57 -22.34 5.10 -10.38
CA VAL A 57 -23.75 5.23 -10.03
C VAL A 57 -24.26 6.59 -10.48
N SER A 58 -25.35 6.56 -11.26
CA SER A 58 -26.12 7.75 -11.58
C SER A 58 -27.09 8.04 -10.45
N LEU A 59 -26.68 8.88 -9.49
CA LEU A 59 -27.58 9.42 -8.47
C LEU A 59 -28.38 10.61 -9.04
N PRO A 60 -29.61 10.86 -8.58
CA PRO A 60 -30.36 12.05 -8.96
C PRO A 60 -29.55 13.34 -8.72
N ALA A 61 -29.59 14.29 -9.64
CA ALA A 61 -28.83 15.55 -9.53
C ALA A 61 -29.08 16.29 -8.20
N GLU A 62 -30.32 16.23 -7.70
CA GLU A 62 -30.70 16.83 -6.41
C GLU A 62 -29.94 16.25 -5.20
N THR A 63 -29.52 14.99 -5.27
CA THR A 63 -28.76 14.33 -4.20
C THR A 63 -27.40 15.02 -3.97
N TRP A 64 -26.81 15.59 -5.02
CA TRP A 64 -25.47 16.17 -5.01
C TRP A 64 -25.41 17.64 -4.58
N LYS A 65 -26.49 18.40 -4.79
CA LYS A 65 -26.48 19.87 -4.68
C LYS A 65 -25.99 20.40 -3.34
N ASP A 66 -26.32 19.70 -2.26
CA ASP A 66 -25.98 20.08 -0.89
C ASP A 66 -24.81 19.27 -0.29
N VAL A 67 -24.22 18.35 -1.06
CA VAL A 67 -23.11 17.52 -0.58
C VAL A 67 -21.86 18.36 -0.43
N THR A 68 -21.23 18.26 0.74
CA THR A 68 -19.95 18.91 1.04
C THR A 68 -18.80 17.92 1.18
N VAL A 69 -19.12 16.68 1.57
CA VAL A 69 -18.17 15.59 1.75
C VAL A 69 -18.68 14.35 1.01
N LEU A 70 -17.81 13.73 0.22
CA LEU A 70 -18.11 12.50 -0.50
C LEU A 70 -17.15 11.39 -0.08
N LEU A 71 -17.67 10.19 0.20
CA LEU A 71 -16.88 8.97 0.25
C LEU A 71 -17.31 8.07 -0.90
N THR A 72 -16.37 7.67 -1.77
CA THR A 72 -16.69 6.92 -2.98
C THR A 72 -15.55 6.01 -3.46
N PHE A 73 -15.87 4.99 -4.25
CA PHE A 73 -14.88 4.23 -5.02
C PHE A 73 -14.55 4.96 -6.33
N THR A 74 -15.56 5.13 -7.21
CA THR A 74 -15.43 5.75 -8.54
C THR A 74 -16.56 6.69 -8.95
N SER A 75 -17.65 6.72 -8.19
CA SER A 75 -18.81 7.57 -8.49
C SER A 75 -18.51 9.01 -8.10
N LEU A 76 -18.19 9.82 -9.11
CA LEU A 76 -17.88 11.24 -8.99
C LEU A 76 -18.92 12.09 -9.74
N PRO A 77 -19.43 13.18 -9.14
CA PRO A 77 -20.27 14.14 -9.84
C PRO A 77 -19.43 15.05 -10.73
N THR A 78 -20.08 15.80 -11.62
CA THR A 78 -19.50 16.98 -12.26
C THR A 78 -19.45 18.16 -11.28
N PRO A 79 -18.58 19.17 -11.51
CA PRO A 79 -18.57 20.38 -10.68
C PRO A 79 -19.93 21.10 -10.60
N ALA A 80 -20.73 21.04 -11.67
CA ALA A 80 -22.06 21.66 -11.71
C ALA A 80 -23.12 20.92 -10.87
N GLU A 81 -23.02 19.59 -10.77
CA GLU A 81 -23.94 18.78 -9.97
C GLU A 81 -23.68 18.93 -8.47
N ALA A 82 -22.42 19.10 -8.06
CA ALA A 82 -22.01 19.19 -6.66
C ALA A 82 -21.27 20.50 -6.34
N PRO A 83 -21.92 21.68 -6.45
CA PRO A 83 -21.27 22.98 -6.33
C PRO A 83 -20.75 23.29 -4.92
N LYS A 84 -21.19 22.56 -3.89
CA LYS A 84 -20.76 22.71 -2.50
C LYS A 84 -19.71 21.68 -2.07
N LEU A 85 -19.29 20.78 -2.96
CA LEU A 85 -18.34 19.73 -2.61
C LEU A 85 -16.98 20.34 -2.28
N GLN A 86 -16.40 19.94 -1.15
CA GLN A 86 -15.13 20.46 -0.64
C GLN A 86 -14.09 19.36 -0.42
N TYR A 87 -14.57 18.15 -0.13
CA TYR A 87 -13.74 17.02 0.27
C TYR A 87 -14.25 15.71 -0.32
N VAL A 88 -13.36 14.93 -0.93
CA VAL A 88 -13.61 13.58 -1.43
C VAL A 88 -12.64 12.59 -0.77
N GLN A 89 -13.18 11.65 -0.01
CA GLN A 89 -12.48 10.45 0.45
C GLN A 89 -12.64 9.35 -0.59
N VAL A 90 -11.55 8.98 -1.27
CA VAL A 90 -11.57 7.83 -2.16
C VAL A 90 -11.22 6.56 -1.39
N MET A 91 -11.85 5.46 -1.76
CA MET A 91 -11.66 4.14 -1.15
C MET A 91 -10.42 3.40 -1.66
N THR A 92 -9.63 4.02 -2.52
CA THR A 92 -8.46 3.41 -3.18
C THR A 92 -7.17 4.05 -2.68
N ALA A 93 -6.07 3.29 -2.67
CA ALA A 93 -4.77 3.80 -2.23
C ALA A 93 -4.11 4.76 -3.23
N GLY A 94 -4.50 4.72 -4.51
CA GLY A 94 -4.01 5.61 -5.56
C GLY A 94 -5.14 6.14 -6.43
N VAL A 95 -4.91 7.26 -7.12
CA VAL A 95 -5.97 8.02 -7.83
C VAL A 95 -5.82 8.04 -9.35
N ASN A 96 -4.97 7.20 -9.93
CA ASN A 96 -4.66 7.22 -11.37
C ASN A 96 -5.92 7.16 -12.27
N HIS A 97 -6.98 6.49 -11.81
CA HIS A 97 -8.25 6.35 -12.53
C HIS A 97 -9.16 7.60 -12.44
N LEU A 98 -8.79 8.60 -11.61
CA LEU A 98 -9.60 9.80 -11.33
C LEU A 98 -8.97 11.09 -11.88
N VAL A 99 -7.66 11.08 -12.18
CA VAL A 99 -6.91 12.31 -12.53
C VAL A 99 -7.43 13.03 -13.76
N ASP A 100 -8.13 12.31 -14.64
CA ASP A 100 -8.70 12.86 -15.88
C ASP A 100 -10.15 13.35 -15.76
N THR A 101 -10.77 13.18 -14.59
CA THR A 101 -12.17 13.59 -14.39
C THR A 101 -12.31 15.11 -14.27
N PRO A 102 -13.41 15.72 -14.77
CA PRO A 102 -13.63 17.17 -14.68
C PRO A 102 -13.60 17.68 -13.24
N ILE A 103 -14.22 16.96 -12.29
CA ILE A 103 -14.22 17.39 -10.90
C ILE A 103 -12.83 17.37 -10.26
N TYR A 104 -11.97 16.45 -10.69
CA TYR A 104 -10.57 16.49 -10.31
C TYR A 104 -9.91 17.69 -11.00
N LYS A 105 -9.86 17.75 -12.33
CA LYS A 105 -9.10 18.77 -13.08
C LYS A 105 -9.53 20.21 -12.84
N ASP A 106 -10.84 20.47 -12.82
CA ASP A 106 -11.40 21.81 -12.94
C ASP A 106 -11.74 22.44 -11.59
N THR A 107 -11.34 21.81 -10.48
CA THR A 107 -11.61 22.30 -9.13
C THR A 107 -10.41 22.14 -8.20
N ASP A 108 -10.39 22.91 -7.11
CA ASP A 108 -9.41 22.79 -6.02
C ASP A 108 -9.88 21.88 -4.88
N ILE A 109 -10.93 21.06 -5.12
CA ILE A 109 -11.49 20.13 -4.15
C ILE A 109 -10.40 19.19 -3.64
N ALA A 110 -10.39 18.98 -2.32
CA ALA A 110 -9.44 18.09 -1.67
C ALA A 110 -9.84 16.64 -1.92
N PHE A 111 -8.92 15.86 -2.50
CA PHE A 111 -9.04 14.41 -2.61
C PHE A 111 -8.10 13.76 -1.60
N CYS A 112 -8.60 12.83 -0.80
CA CYS A 112 -7.81 12.01 0.12
C CYS A 112 -7.93 10.52 -0.22
N THR A 113 -6.82 9.79 -0.17
CA THR A 113 -6.77 8.37 -0.49
C THR A 113 -7.02 7.47 0.72
N ALA A 114 -7.21 6.18 0.46
CA ALA A 114 -7.18 5.13 1.46
C ALA A 114 -5.75 4.68 1.83
N ASN A 115 -4.72 5.52 1.64
CA ASN A 115 -3.36 5.19 2.06
C ASN A 115 -3.34 4.81 3.56
N GLY A 116 -2.63 3.73 3.91
CA GLY A 116 -2.56 3.21 5.28
C GLY A 116 -3.48 2.04 5.62
N VAL A 117 -4.55 1.79 4.84
CA VAL A 117 -5.47 0.68 5.15
C VAL A 117 -4.88 -0.71 4.92
N HIS A 118 -3.89 -0.82 4.04
CA HIS A 118 -3.30 -2.09 3.61
C HIS A 118 -2.14 -2.57 4.48
N GLY A 119 -1.50 -1.66 5.23
CA GLY A 119 -0.27 -1.93 5.98
C GLY A 119 -0.30 -3.26 6.74
N PRO A 120 -1.33 -3.53 7.58
CA PRO A 120 -1.38 -4.76 8.36
C PRO A 120 -1.41 -6.02 7.47
N GLN A 121 -2.35 -6.08 6.51
CA GLN A 121 -2.56 -7.27 5.68
C GLN A 121 -1.35 -7.56 4.78
N ILE A 122 -0.77 -6.53 4.15
CA ILE A 122 0.38 -6.72 3.27
C ILE A 122 1.62 -7.11 4.08
N SER A 123 1.82 -6.55 5.28
CA SER A 123 2.94 -6.96 6.13
C SER A 123 2.85 -8.42 6.56
N GLU A 124 1.65 -8.92 6.85
CA GLU A 124 1.42 -10.35 7.14
C GLU A 124 1.74 -11.21 5.93
N TRP A 125 1.36 -10.78 4.72
CA TRP A 125 1.69 -11.50 3.49
C TRP A 125 3.20 -11.53 3.20
N VAL A 126 3.88 -10.39 3.33
CA VAL A 126 5.34 -10.28 3.12
C VAL A 126 6.10 -11.19 4.07
N ILE A 127 5.79 -11.10 5.37
CA ILE A 127 6.46 -11.90 6.40
C ILE A 127 6.05 -13.37 6.30
N GLY A 128 4.78 -13.65 6.04
CA GLY A 128 4.27 -15.01 5.89
C GLY A 128 4.91 -15.76 4.72
N THR A 129 5.05 -15.12 3.56
CA THR A 129 5.72 -15.72 2.40
C THR A 129 7.22 -15.88 2.62
N TYR A 130 7.87 -14.91 3.26
CA TYR A 130 9.27 -15.02 3.67
C TYR A 130 9.50 -16.20 4.63
N LEU A 131 8.70 -16.32 5.69
CA LEU A 131 8.78 -17.42 6.65
C LEU A 131 8.45 -18.78 6.02
N ALA A 132 7.42 -18.83 5.17
CA ALA A 132 7.07 -20.04 4.45
C ALA A 132 8.23 -20.52 3.57
N PHE A 133 8.97 -19.59 2.95
CA PHE A 133 10.16 -19.90 2.19
C PHE A 133 11.33 -20.36 3.07
N GLU A 134 11.71 -19.57 4.08
CA GLU A 134 12.86 -19.86 4.97
C GLU A 134 12.68 -21.19 5.73
N HIS A 135 11.44 -21.53 6.12
CA HIS A 135 11.11 -22.78 6.81
C HIS A 135 10.58 -23.88 5.88
N ARG A 136 10.66 -23.69 4.56
CA ARG A 136 10.35 -24.70 3.54
C ARG A 136 8.94 -25.28 3.60
N PHE A 137 7.96 -24.48 4.00
CA PHE A 137 6.58 -24.92 4.08
C PHE A 137 6.04 -25.44 2.74
N PRO A 138 6.27 -24.78 1.58
CA PRO A 138 5.82 -25.32 0.30
C PRO A 138 6.33 -26.75 0.03
N GLN A 139 7.60 -27.01 0.34
CA GLN A 139 8.22 -28.32 0.17
C GLN A 139 7.61 -29.35 1.13
N TYR A 140 7.45 -29.01 2.41
CA TYR A 140 6.88 -29.94 3.39
C TYR A 140 5.39 -30.22 3.16
N LEU A 141 4.62 -29.24 2.66
CA LEU A 141 3.23 -29.45 2.24
C LEU A 141 3.14 -30.40 1.04
N GLN A 142 4.07 -30.31 0.09
CA GLN A 142 4.16 -31.26 -1.02
C GLN A 142 4.51 -32.67 -0.52
N GLN A 143 5.49 -32.80 0.37
CA GLN A 143 5.85 -34.09 0.98
C GLN A 143 4.69 -34.71 1.75
N GLN A 144 3.91 -33.91 2.48
CA GLN A 144 2.71 -34.38 3.18
C GLN A 144 1.70 -34.98 2.20
N ARG A 145 1.45 -34.33 1.05
CA ARG A 145 0.57 -34.85 -0.02
C ARG A 145 1.08 -36.15 -0.61
N GLU A 146 2.40 -36.30 -0.68
CA GLU A 146 3.09 -37.51 -1.13
C GLU A 146 3.22 -38.59 -0.04
N ALA A 147 2.70 -38.35 1.18
CA ALA A 147 2.87 -39.20 2.36
C ALA A 147 4.35 -39.53 2.66
N ARG A 148 5.25 -38.57 2.43
CA ARG A 148 6.69 -38.70 2.66
C ARG A 148 7.13 -38.00 3.94
N TRP A 149 7.92 -38.69 4.74
CA TRP A 149 8.60 -38.12 5.90
C TRP A 149 10.09 -37.90 5.59
N ASP A 150 10.43 -36.71 5.09
CA ASP A 150 11.78 -36.37 4.67
C ASP A 150 12.21 -35.00 5.21
N ARG A 151 13.19 -35.00 6.12
CA ARG A 151 13.68 -33.78 6.74
C ARG A 151 14.52 -32.91 5.80
N GLY A 152 15.04 -33.48 4.71
CA GLY A 152 16.01 -32.83 3.85
C GLY A 152 17.27 -32.38 4.60
N ASN A 153 17.95 -31.38 4.06
CA ASN A 153 19.14 -30.80 4.70
C ASN A 153 18.76 -29.74 5.74
N LEU A 154 18.86 -30.08 7.03
CA LEU A 154 18.54 -29.16 8.14
C LEU A 154 19.52 -27.99 8.26
N LEU A 155 20.75 -28.10 7.75
CA LEU A 155 21.78 -27.05 7.82
C LEU A 155 21.51 -25.85 6.88
N THR A 156 20.39 -25.89 6.17
CA THR A 156 19.99 -24.84 5.22
C THR A 156 18.71 -24.13 5.65
N LEU A 157 18.20 -24.45 6.85
CA LEU A 157 17.18 -23.70 7.55
C LEU A 157 17.86 -22.62 8.38
N ASP A 158 17.21 -21.48 8.48
CA ASP A 158 17.74 -20.32 9.18
C ASP A 158 16.56 -19.50 9.71
N ASP A 159 16.75 -18.76 10.79
CA ASP A 159 15.71 -17.92 11.38
C ASP A 159 15.90 -16.46 10.96
N ALA A 160 15.01 -15.57 11.43
CA ALA A 160 15.06 -14.15 11.07
C ALA A 160 15.96 -13.31 11.99
N GLU A 161 16.49 -13.87 13.08
CA GLU A 161 17.21 -13.10 14.09
C GLU A 161 18.48 -12.50 13.49
N GLY A 162 18.67 -11.19 13.65
CA GLY A 162 19.86 -10.49 13.19
C GLY A 162 19.98 -10.30 11.68
N LYS A 163 19.08 -10.89 10.88
CA LYS A 163 18.96 -10.67 9.43
C LYS A 163 18.54 -9.25 9.10
N THR A 164 18.81 -8.83 7.87
CA THR A 164 18.51 -7.48 7.40
C THR A 164 17.36 -7.48 6.40
N VAL A 165 16.32 -6.70 6.69
CA VAL A 165 15.27 -6.38 5.72
C VAL A 165 15.54 -5.01 5.09
N GLY A 166 15.62 -4.98 3.76
CA GLY A 166 15.67 -3.77 2.96
C GLY A 166 14.28 -3.44 2.44
N ILE A 167 13.81 -2.21 2.65
CA ILE A 167 12.48 -1.75 2.25
C ILE A 167 12.63 -0.64 1.21
N LEU A 168 12.37 -0.97 -0.05
CA LEU A 168 12.39 -0.05 -1.18
C LEU A 168 11.03 0.65 -1.29
N GLY A 169 10.89 1.79 -0.60
CA GLY A 169 9.64 2.52 -0.44
C GLY A 169 9.14 2.50 1.01
N TYR A 170 9.60 3.47 1.81
CA TYR A 170 9.26 3.55 3.24
C TYR A 170 7.96 4.35 3.53
N GLY A 171 6.88 3.97 2.86
CA GLY A 171 5.51 4.48 3.09
C GLY A 171 4.76 3.69 4.15
N SER A 172 3.42 3.78 4.16
CA SER A 172 2.56 3.11 5.16
C SER A 172 2.78 1.59 5.24
N ILE A 173 2.88 0.92 4.08
CA ILE A 173 3.18 -0.51 3.99
C ILE A 173 4.60 -0.79 4.50
N GLY A 174 5.59 -0.08 3.99
CA GLY A 174 7.00 -0.26 4.39
C GLY A 174 7.21 -0.09 5.90
N ARG A 175 6.59 0.92 6.50
CA ARG A 175 6.64 1.17 7.95
C ARG A 175 6.02 0.03 8.77
N GLN A 176 4.88 -0.50 8.32
CA GLN A 176 4.25 -1.62 9.02
C GLN A 176 5.04 -2.92 8.84
N THR A 177 5.61 -3.16 7.66
CA THR A 177 6.55 -4.28 7.44
C THR A 177 7.79 -4.16 8.31
N ALA A 178 8.37 -2.96 8.44
CA ALA A 178 9.50 -2.71 9.33
C ALA A 178 9.19 -3.03 10.79
N ARG A 179 7.99 -2.65 11.27
CA ARG A 179 7.51 -2.98 12.61
C ARG A 179 7.47 -4.48 12.85
N VAL A 180 6.86 -5.25 11.94
CA VAL A 180 6.75 -6.70 12.08
C VAL A 180 8.13 -7.36 12.00
N ALA A 181 8.97 -6.96 11.06
CA ALA A 181 10.34 -7.49 10.92
C ALA A 181 11.21 -7.18 12.15
N THR A 182 11.10 -5.98 12.73
CA THR A 182 11.81 -5.60 13.96
C THR A 182 11.37 -6.47 15.14
N ALA A 183 10.06 -6.76 15.25
CA ALA A 183 9.54 -7.66 16.28
C ALA A 183 10.08 -9.10 16.17
N MET A 184 10.57 -9.50 14.99
CA MET A 184 11.24 -10.78 14.74
C MET A 184 12.77 -10.73 14.92
N GLY A 185 13.32 -9.59 15.36
CA GLY A 185 14.77 -9.43 15.56
C GLY A 185 15.55 -9.03 14.31
N MET A 186 14.88 -8.65 13.22
CA MET A 186 15.56 -8.17 12.01
C MET A 186 16.00 -6.71 12.13
N LYS A 187 17.08 -6.35 11.43
CA LYS A 187 17.53 -4.98 11.19
C LYS A 187 16.81 -4.40 9.97
N VAL A 188 16.40 -3.14 10.04
CA VAL A 188 15.67 -2.48 8.95
C VAL A 188 16.57 -1.48 8.23
N HIS A 189 16.72 -1.62 6.91
CA HIS A 189 17.28 -0.62 6.01
C HIS A 189 16.15 -0.04 5.14
N ALA A 190 15.95 1.28 5.19
CA ALA A 190 14.89 1.95 4.45
C ALA A 190 15.46 2.72 3.26
N TYR A 191 14.78 2.66 2.11
CA TYR A 191 15.07 3.49 0.95
C TYR A 191 13.88 4.39 0.61
N THR A 192 14.17 5.66 0.32
CA THR A 192 13.18 6.66 -0.08
C THR A 192 13.71 7.55 -1.20
N LEU A 193 12.84 8.15 -2.01
CA LEU A 193 13.31 9.03 -3.09
C LEU A 193 14.05 10.28 -2.56
N HIS A 194 13.57 10.84 -1.46
CA HIS A 194 14.12 12.07 -0.87
C HIS A 194 14.81 11.78 0.47
N PRO A 195 15.91 12.49 0.78
CA PRO A 195 16.65 12.27 2.01
C PRO A 195 15.81 12.55 3.26
N ARG A 196 16.06 11.76 4.31
CA ARG A 196 15.37 11.84 5.61
C ARG A 196 16.36 12.06 6.77
N PRO A 197 17.13 13.19 6.77
CA PRO A 197 18.25 13.38 7.68
C PRO A 197 17.83 13.68 9.12
N THR A 198 16.65 14.26 9.34
CA THR A 198 16.18 14.69 10.67
C THR A 198 15.02 13.83 11.18
N PRO A 199 14.79 13.74 12.50
CA PRO A 199 13.61 13.06 13.06
C PRO A 199 12.30 13.56 12.43
N GLU A 200 12.13 14.88 12.30
CA GLU A 200 10.94 15.46 11.68
C GLU A 200 10.76 14.99 10.23
N SER A 201 11.84 14.98 9.43
CA SER A 201 11.76 14.49 8.06
C SER A 201 11.35 13.01 7.99
N ARG A 202 11.62 12.19 9.02
CA ARG A 202 11.29 10.76 9.06
C ARG A 202 9.86 10.47 9.53
N ARG A 203 9.16 11.46 10.08
CA ARG A 203 7.78 11.28 10.53
C ARG A 203 6.85 10.93 9.38
N ASP A 204 5.86 10.10 9.69
CA ASP A 204 4.72 9.85 8.82
C ASP A 204 3.57 10.78 9.21
N HIS A 205 3.05 11.50 8.23
CA HIS A 205 1.84 12.32 8.41
C HIS A 205 0.60 11.66 7.79
N GLY A 206 0.77 10.48 7.17
CA GLY A 206 -0.33 9.67 6.68
C GLY A 206 -1.12 9.01 7.81
N TRP A 207 -2.25 8.41 7.44
CA TRP A 207 -3.02 7.61 8.38
C TRP A 207 -2.46 6.19 8.50
N THR A 208 -2.49 5.64 9.71
CA THR A 208 -2.24 4.22 10.01
C THR A 208 -3.12 3.80 11.19
N PRO A 209 -3.54 2.53 11.31
CA PRO A 209 -4.23 2.08 12.51
C PRO A 209 -3.39 2.34 13.77
N ALA A 210 -4.06 2.65 14.88
CA ALA A 210 -3.39 2.97 16.14
C ALA A 210 -2.44 1.85 16.59
N GLY A 211 -1.23 2.23 17.01
CA GLY A 211 -0.20 1.30 17.47
C GLY A 211 0.53 0.52 16.37
N LEU A 212 0.21 0.77 15.09
CA LEU A 212 0.83 0.13 13.94
C LEU A 212 1.71 1.12 13.14
N GLY A 213 2.54 0.56 12.27
CA GLY A 213 3.50 1.31 11.48
C GLY A 213 4.72 1.76 12.29
N ASP A 214 5.29 2.87 11.84
CA ASP A 214 6.43 3.54 12.44
C ASP A 214 6.24 5.06 12.30
N PRO A 215 5.28 5.67 13.04
CA PRO A 215 4.93 7.08 12.85
C PRO A 215 6.11 8.04 13.04
N GLU A 216 7.04 7.69 13.93
CA GLU A 216 8.21 8.52 14.24
C GLU A 216 9.41 8.23 13.32
N GLY A 217 9.36 7.16 12.51
CA GLY A 217 10.46 6.81 11.60
C GLY A 217 11.73 6.37 12.32
N VAL A 218 11.59 5.67 13.44
CA VAL A 218 12.69 5.30 14.35
C VAL A 218 13.18 3.87 14.15
N LEU A 219 12.43 3.03 13.41
CA LEU A 219 12.80 1.63 13.21
C LEU A 219 13.99 1.40 12.28
N PRO A 220 14.19 2.17 11.19
CA PRO A 220 15.32 1.91 10.30
C PRO A 220 16.66 2.19 10.97
N ALA A 221 17.51 1.17 11.02
CA ALA A 221 18.90 1.28 11.44
C ALA A 221 19.72 2.10 10.45
N ARG A 222 19.35 2.06 9.16
CA ARG A 222 19.99 2.85 8.08
C ARG A 222 18.92 3.40 7.14
N TRP A 223 19.15 4.64 6.73
CA TRP A 223 18.35 5.33 5.72
C TRP A 223 19.18 5.55 4.47
N PHE A 224 18.61 5.18 3.34
CA PHE A 224 19.15 5.41 2.01
C PHE A 224 18.16 6.27 1.23
N SER A 225 18.68 7.05 0.30
CA SER A 225 17.83 7.86 -0.56
C SER A 225 18.52 8.33 -1.81
N GLY A 226 17.74 8.53 -2.87
CA GLY A 226 18.17 9.25 -4.05
C GLY A 226 17.42 8.81 -5.31
N PRO A 227 17.59 9.56 -6.42
CA PRO A 227 16.97 9.23 -7.69
C PRO A 227 17.89 8.43 -8.62
N THR A 228 19.17 8.22 -8.27
CA THR A 228 20.16 7.64 -9.19
C THR A 228 20.32 6.14 -8.99
N THR A 229 20.80 5.46 -10.03
CA THR A 229 21.19 4.04 -9.96
C THR A 229 22.26 3.79 -8.89
N ALA A 230 23.20 4.71 -8.70
CA ALA A 230 24.23 4.58 -7.67
C ALA A 230 23.65 4.59 -6.25
N ASP A 231 22.64 5.44 -6.00
CA ASP A 231 21.94 5.50 -4.71
C ASP A 231 21.21 4.17 -4.43
N LEU A 232 20.51 3.65 -5.44
CA LEU A 232 19.84 2.35 -5.37
C LEU A 232 20.83 1.22 -5.11
N HIS A 233 21.95 1.17 -5.84
CA HIS A 233 22.97 0.15 -5.69
C HIS A 233 23.62 0.18 -4.30
N ALA A 234 23.86 1.37 -3.73
CA ALA A 234 24.37 1.49 -2.36
C ALA A 234 23.39 0.89 -1.32
N PHE A 235 22.09 1.00 -1.55
CA PHE A 235 21.08 0.35 -0.73
C PHE A 235 21.02 -1.16 -0.94
N LEU A 236 21.02 -1.64 -2.18
CA LEU A 236 20.99 -3.07 -2.48
C LEU A 236 22.23 -3.80 -1.95
N ALA A 237 23.40 -3.17 -2.04
CA ALA A 237 24.67 -3.67 -1.52
C ALA A 237 24.76 -3.65 0.03
N SER A 238 23.73 -3.16 0.72
CA SER A 238 23.77 -2.97 2.19
C SER A 238 23.62 -4.25 3.01
N GLY A 239 23.71 -5.43 2.39
CA GLY A 239 23.69 -6.73 3.07
C GLY A 239 22.29 -7.25 3.37
N LEU A 240 21.37 -7.13 2.41
CA LEU A 240 19.97 -7.52 2.56
C LEU A 240 19.81 -9.05 2.56
N ASP A 241 18.96 -9.58 3.44
CA ASP A 241 18.51 -10.98 3.44
C ASP A 241 17.06 -11.07 2.92
N LEU A 242 16.26 -10.02 3.18
CA LEU A 242 14.93 -9.82 2.59
C LEU A 242 14.88 -8.44 1.92
N LEU A 243 14.56 -8.37 0.64
CA LEU A 243 14.27 -7.13 -0.08
C LEU A 243 12.76 -7.02 -0.32
N VAL A 244 12.13 -5.98 0.21
CA VAL A 244 10.70 -5.69 0.03
C VAL A 244 10.53 -4.50 -0.91
N LEU A 245 9.84 -4.70 -2.02
CA LEU A 245 9.50 -3.65 -2.98
C LEU A 245 8.13 -3.08 -2.63
N ALA A 246 8.10 -1.82 -2.21
CA ALA A 246 6.90 -1.10 -1.74
C ALA A 246 6.81 0.32 -2.34
N THR A 247 7.37 0.50 -3.54
CA THR A 247 7.37 1.76 -4.29
C THR A 247 6.13 1.88 -5.19
N PRO A 248 5.59 3.08 -5.44
CA PRO A 248 4.61 3.27 -6.51
C PRO A 248 5.21 2.92 -7.89
N LEU A 249 4.36 2.60 -8.87
CA LEU A 249 4.75 2.47 -10.26
C LEU A 249 4.67 3.84 -10.96
N THR A 250 5.81 4.29 -11.46
CA THR A 250 6.03 5.50 -12.22
C THR A 250 6.99 5.18 -13.36
N GLU A 251 7.24 6.12 -14.26
CA GLU A 251 8.29 5.96 -15.27
C GLU A 251 9.66 5.70 -14.61
N ALA A 252 9.98 6.40 -13.52
CA ALA A 252 11.25 6.26 -12.81
C ALA A 252 11.40 4.96 -12.01
N THR A 253 10.31 4.24 -11.74
CA THR A 253 10.31 3.01 -10.93
C THR A 253 9.93 1.77 -11.74
N ARG A 254 9.67 1.94 -13.04
CA ARG A 254 9.51 0.83 -13.97
C ARG A 254 10.88 0.18 -14.21
N HIS A 255 10.92 -1.15 -14.11
CA HIS A 255 12.12 -1.97 -14.24
C HIS A 255 13.25 -1.46 -13.34
N LEU A 256 12.91 -1.08 -12.12
CA LEU A 256 13.88 -0.66 -11.11
C LEU A 256 14.79 -1.81 -10.68
N LEU A 257 14.30 -3.05 -10.77
CA LEU A 257 15.06 -4.27 -10.57
C LEU A 257 15.23 -4.99 -11.91
N THR A 258 16.42 -4.89 -12.47
CA THR A 258 16.89 -5.62 -13.66
C THR A 258 18.03 -6.55 -13.27
N ARG A 259 18.65 -7.20 -14.27
CA ARG A 259 19.84 -8.02 -14.07
C ARG A 259 20.92 -7.32 -13.24
N ALA A 260 21.21 -6.05 -13.50
CA ALA A 260 22.27 -5.31 -12.81
C ALA A 260 22.01 -5.24 -11.28
N GLU A 261 20.77 -4.98 -10.87
CA GLU A 261 20.39 -4.91 -9.46
C GLU A 261 20.46 -6.28 -8.77
N PHE A 262 20.13 -7.36 -9.49
CA PHE A 262 20.31 -8.71 -8.96
C PHE A 262 21.79 -9.08 -8.80
N GLU A 263 22.66 -8.63 -9.70
CA GLU A 263 24.12 -8.80 -9.58
C GLU A 263 24.67 -8.03 -8.37
N VAL A 264 24.16 -6.83 -8.08
CA VAL A 264 24.52 -6.07 -6.87
C VAL A 264 24.11 -6.82 -5.60
N LEU A 265 22.91 -7.42 -5.56
CA LEU A 265 22.47 -8.24 -4.43
C LEU A 265 23.34 -9.48 -4.21
N ALA A 266 23.90 -10.03 -5.29
CA ALA A 266 24.72 -11.23 -5.29
C ALA A 266 26.22 -10.95 -5.04
N ALA A 267 26.65 -9.69 -5.09
CA ALA A 267 28.02 -9.26 -4.91
C ALA A 267 28.56 -9.61 -3.51
N ASP A 268 29.88 -9.48 -3.31
CA ASP A 268 30.55 -9.67 -2.03
C ASP A 268 30.26 -11.01 -1.34
N GLY A 269 30.15 -12.08 -2.14
CA GLY A 269 29.88 -13.43 -1.65
C GLY A 269 28.45 -13.65 -1.16
N ARG A 270 27.49 -12.80 -1.57
CA ARG A 270 26.08 -12.89 -1.18
C ARG A 270 25.15 -13.53 -2.22
N ALA A 271 25.71 -14.08 -3.30
CA ALA A 271 24.94 -14.85 -4.28
C ALA A 271 24.05 -15.90 -3.59
N GLY A 272 22.75 -15.89 -3.91
CA GLY A 272 21.79 -16.84 -3.36
C GLY A 272 21.40 -16.59 -1.89
N ARG A 273 21.64 -15.38 -1.35
CA ARG A 273 21.24 -15.02 0.02
C ARG A 273 19.93 -14.23 0.09
N THR A 274 19.73 -13.27 -0.81
CA THR A 274 18.58 -12.36 -0.75
C THR A 274 17.29 -13.04 -1.22
N PHE A 275 16.22 -12.89 -0.44
CA PHE A 275 14.85 -13.19 -0.84
C PHE A 275 14.15 -11.89 -1.27
N VAL A 276 13.46 -11.89 -2.42
CA VAL A 276 12.81 -10.67 -2.96
C VAL A 276 11.29 -10.77 -2.84
N SER A 277 10.66 -9.81 -2.19
CA SER A 277 9.19 -9.72 -2.06
C SER A 277 8.67 -8.51 -2.84
N ASN A 278 7.88 -8.75 -3.89
CA ASN A 278 7.24 -7.69 -4.66
C ASN A 278 5.75 -7.60 -4.31
N ILE A 279 5.40 -6.54 -3.58
CA ILE A 279 4.01 -6.14 -3.27
C ILE A 279 3.66 -4.77 -3.88
N ALA A 280 4.57 -4.24 -4.71
CA ALA A 280 4.42 -2.95 -5.35
C ALA A 280 3.54 -3.08 -6.61
N ARG A 281 4.16 -3.20 -7.78
CA ARG A 281 3.52 -3.51 -9.06
C ARG A 281 4.45 -4.42 -9.85
N GLY A 282 3.88 -5.28 -10.70
CA GLY A 282 4.66 -6.20 -11.54
C GLY A 282 5.80 -5.52 -12.28
N PRO A 283 5.53 -4.46 -13.07
CA PRO A 283 6.55 -3.80 -13.89
C PRO A 283 7.64 -3.05 -13.12
N VAL A 284 7.65 -3.07 -11.78
CA VAL A 284 8.81 -2.59 -11.00
C VAL A 284 10.00 -3.53 -11.18
N VAL A 285 9.74 -4.81 -11.44
CA VAL A 285 10.75 -5.83 -11.69
C VAL A 285 10.67 -6.25 -13.14
N HIS A 286 11.82 -6.38 -13.81
CA HIS A 286 11.86 -6.96 -15.14
C HIS A 286 11.73 -8.49 -15.04
N THR A 287 10.58 -9.04 -15.44
CA THR A 287 10.20 -10.46 -15.22
C THR A 287 11.23 -11.46 -15.76
N ALA A 288 11.79 -11.20 -16.94
CA ALA A 288 12.78 -12.10 -17.54
C ALA A 288 14.10 -12.14 -16.74
N ASP A 289 14.57 -10.99 -16.24
CA ASP A 289 15.78 -10.93 -15.43
C ASP A 289 15.57 -11.56 -14.06
N LEU A 290 14.37 -11.41 -13.48
CA LEU A 290 14.03 -12.10 -12.23
C LEU A 290 14.12 -13.62 -12.39
N MET A 291 13.52 -14.18 -13.45
CA MET A 291 13.60 -15.61 -13.71
C MET A 291 15.05 -16.07 -13.93
N ALA A 292 15.85 -15.31 -14.67
CA ALA A 292 17.27 -15.60 -14.87
C ALA A 292 18.07 -15.53 -13.55
N ALA A 293 17.77 -14.56 -12.67
CA ALA A 293 18.40 -14.40 -11.37
C ALA A 293 18.05 -15.55 -10.41
N LEU A 294 16.82 -16.06 -10.44
CA LEU A 294 16.39 -17.23 -9.68
C LEU A 294 17.07 -18.52 -10.18
N GLU A 295 17.11 -18.71 -11.50
CA GLU A 295 17.73 -19.90 -12.10
C GLU A 295 19.25 -19.91 -11.90
N GLY A 296 19.90 -18.77 -12.15
CA GLY A 296 21.33 -18.56 -12.00
C GLY A 296 21.81 -18.42 -10.55
N GLY A 297 20.89 -18.38 -9.57
CA GLY A 297 21.24 -18.31 -8.15
C GLY A 297 21.81 -16.97 -7.69
N LEU A 298 21.52 -15.87 -8.39
CA LEU A 298 21.88 -14.53 -7.91
C LEU A 298 21.08 -14.20 -6.63
N ILE A 299 19.80 -14.57 -6.61
CA ILE A 299 18.92 -14.47 -5.45
C ILE A 299 18.44 -15.84 -5.01
N ARG A 300 18.04 -15.96 -3.75
CA ARG A 300 17.64 -17.25 -3.15
C ARG A 300 16.23 -17.68 -3.58
N GLY A 301 15.34 -16.72 -3.70
CA GLY A 301 13.92 -16.92 -3.99
C GLY A 301 13.17 -15.60 -4.09
N ALA A 302 11.89 -15.68 -4.46
CA ALA A 302 11.02 -14.52 -4.53
C ALA A 302 9.58 -14.83 -4.11
N ALA A 303 8.88 -13.82 -3.60
CA ALA A 303 7.44 -13.81 -3.42
C ALA A 303 6.85 -12.67 -4.26
N LEU A 304 5.88 -12.99 -5.12
CA LEU A 304 5.24 -12.06 -6.04
C LEU A 304 3.74 -12.07 -5.81
N ASP A 305 3.20 -10.99 -5.24
CA ASP A 305 1.75 -10.78 -5.24
C ASP A 305 1.30 -10.07 -6.53
N VAL A 306 2.23 -9.47 -7.26
CA VAL A 306 2.00 -8.73 -8.50
C VAL A 306 2.98 -9.20 -9.57
N THR A 307 2.53 -9.24 -10.82
CA THR A 307 3.31 -9.80 -11.95
C THR A 307 3.22 -8.90 -13.17
N ASP A 308 4.13 -9.08 -14.13
CA ASP A 308 4.05 -8.45 -15.44
C ASP A 308 4.23 -9.53 -16.51
N PRO A 309 3.19 -9.83 -17.33
CA PRO A 309 1.87 -9.20 -17.37
C PRO A 309 0.95 -9.57 -16.17
N GLU A 310 -0.15 -8.81 -16.04
CA GLU A 310 -1.21 -9.07 -15.04
C GLU A 310 -2.61 -8.94 -15.68
N PRO A 311 -3.53 -9.92 -15.50
CA PRO A 311 -3.36 -11.19 -14.77
C PRO A 311 -2.27 -12.07 -15.42
N LEU A 312 -1.58 -12.87 -14.61
CA LEU A 312 -0.53 -13.76 -15.11
C LEU A 312 -1.16 -14.86 -15.98
N PRO A 313 -0.84 -14.97 -17.29
CA PRO A 313 -1.47 -15.93 -18.17
C PRO A 313 -1.22 -17.37 -17.75
N ASP A 314 -2.20 -18.25 -18.01
CA ASP A 314 -2.02 -19.69 -17.88
C ASP A 314 -0.82 -20.17 -18.73
N GLY A 315 0.00 -21.05 -18.17
CA GLY A 315 1.20 -21.57 -18.84
C GLY A 315 2.37 -20.59 -18.93
N HIS A 316 2.27 -19.37 -18.38
CA HIS A 316 3.40 -18.46 -18.29
C HIS A 316 4.58 -19.09 -17.51
N PRO A 317 5.85 -19.00 -17.99
CA PRO A 317 7.00 -19.68 -17.37
C PRO A 317 7.23 -19.37 -15.89
N LEU A 318 6.81 -18.19 -15.45
CA LEU A 318 6.91 -17.75 -14.05
C LEU A 318 6.18 -18.70 -13.08
N TRP A 319 5.08 -19.35 -13.50
CA TRP A 319 4.35 -20.32 -12.67
C TRP A 319 5.20 -21.50 -12.23
N THR A 320 6.18 -21.89 -13.04
CA THR A 320 7.06 -23.04 -12.78
C THR A 320 8.49 -22.59 -12.51
N ALA A 321 8.74 -21.30 -12.32
CA ALA A 321 10.06 -20.78 -12.01
C ALA A 321 10.52 -21.32 -10.64
N LYS A 322 11.84 -21.48 -10.51
CA LYS A 322 12.45 -22.02 -9.30
C LYS A 322 12.28 -21.04 -8.13
N ASN A 323 11.97 -21.57 -6.94
CA ASN A 323 11.98 -20.82 -5.68
C ASN A 323 11.09 -19.56 -5.65
N VAL A 324 9.97 -19.57 -6.38
CA VAL A 324 9.00 -18.47 -6.40
C VAL A 324 7.70 -18.84 -5.71
N ILE A 325 7.13 -17.92 -4.95
CA ILE A 325 5.76 -17.97 -4.41
C ILE A 325 4.97 -16.90 -5.15
N ILE A 326 3.84 -17.26 -5.77
CA ILE A 326 3.00 -16.32 -6.51
C ILE A 326 1.59 -16.32 -5.91
N THR A 327 1.03 -15.13 -5.68
CA THR A 327 -0.37 -14.95 -5.34
C THR A 327 -1.03 -13.95 -6.29
N PRO A 328 -2.34 -14.07 -6.57
CA PRO A 328 -3.00 -13.31 -7.62
C PRO A 328 -3.46 -11.93 -7.12
N HIS A 329 -2.52 -11.04 -6.77
CA HIS A 329 -2.77 -9.66 -6.33
C HIS A 329 -3.79 -9.57 -5.18
N ILE A 330 -3.53 -10.35 -4.13
CA ILE A 330 -4.44 -10.55 -3.01
C ILE A 330 -3.89 -10.09 -1.66
N SER A 331 -2.61 -9.71 -1.59
CA SER A 331 -1.96 -9.30 -0.32
C SER A 331 -2.63 -8.11 0.34
N GLY A 332 -3.36 -7.29 -0.41
CA GLY A 332 -4.12 -6.15 0.11
C GLY A 332 -5.52 -6.47 0.61
N ALA A 333 -6.07 -7.66 0.31
CA ALA A 333 -7.46 -8.02 0.58
C ALA A 333 -7.70 -8.36 2.06
N SER A 334 -8.69 -7.71 2.68
CA SER A 334 -8.97 -7.91 4.10
C SER A 334 -10.43 -7.61 4.44
N LEU A 335 -11.03 -8.40 5.34
CA LEU A 335 -12.34 -8.10 5.92
C LEU A 335 -12.35 -6.79 6.73
N LYS A 336 -11.16 -6.28 7.10
CA LYS A 336 -11.00 -5.00 7.81
C LYS A 336 -10.81 -3.81 6.85
N TYR A 337 -10.83 -4.02 5.54
CA TYR A 337 -10.54 -2.97 4.56
C TYR A 337 -11.49 -1.77 4.69
N PHE A 338 -12.79 -2.04 4.63
CA PHE A 338 -13.81 -0.99 4.68
C PHE A 338 -13.89 -0.30 6.05
N SER A 339 -13.72 -1.04 7.15
CA SER A 339 -13.70 -0.42 8.48
C SER A 339 -12.49 0.52 8.66
N ARG A 340 -11.34 0.21 8.05
CA ARG A 340 -10.18 1.11 8.04
C ARG A 340 -10.41 2.36 7.18
N ILE A 341 -11.10 2.24 6.05
CA ILE A 341 -11.52 3.41 5.25
C ILE A 341 -12.44 4.33 6.06
N LEU A 342 -13.44 3.76 6.73
CA LEU A 342 -14.34 4.52 7.59
C LEU A 342 -13.58 5.23 8.72
N ALA A 343 -12.54 4.60 9.28
CA ALA A 343 -11.66 5.23 10.26
C ALA A 343 -10.84 6.40 9.69
N ILE A 344 -10.39 6.34 8.42
CA ILE A 344 -9.76 7.48 7.74
C ILE A 344 -10.79 8.60 7.55
N LEU A 345 -12.00 8.27 7.07
CA LEU A 345 -13.06 9.25 6.90
C LEU A 345 -13.34 9.99 8.21
N GLU A 346 -13.57 9.26 9.29
CA GLU A 346 -13.81 9.83 10.61
C GLU A 346 -12.64 10.70 11.09
N CYS A 347 -11.40 10.26 10.85
CA CYS A 347 -10.20 11.01 11.16
C CYS A 347 -10.14 12.35 10.41
N ASN A 348 -10.56 12.37 9.15
CA ASN A 348 -10.62 13.57 8.32
C ASN A 348 -11.82 14.47 8.65
N LEU A 349 -12.97 13.91 9.03
CA LEU A 349 -14.11 14.68 9.54
C LEU A 349 -13.75 15.41 10.83
N GLN A 350 -13.02 14.76 11.75
CA GLN A 350 -12.50 15.41 12.95
C GLN A 350 -11.54 16.56 12.59
N ARG A 351 -10.61 16.34 11.66
CA ARG A 351 -9.68 17.39 11.20
C ARG A 351 -10.40 18.56 10.54
N LEU A 352 -11.42 18.27 9.74
CA LEU A 352 -12.29 19.29 9.14
C LEU A 352 -13.00 20.12 10.22
N ALA A 353 -13.57 19.47 11.22
CA ALA A 353 -14.22 20.12 12.37
C ALA A 353 -13.24 20.99 13.18
N ASP A 354 -11.97 20.59 13.22
CA ASP A 354 -10.89 21.30 13.91
C ASP A 354 -10.23 22.41 13.08
N GLY A 355 -10.57 22.56 11.79
CA GLY A 355 -9.88 23.47 10.88
C GLY A 355 -8.42 23.04 10.61
N ALA A 356 -8.12 21.76 10.76
CA ALA A 356 -6.81 21.16 10.56
C ALA A 356 -6.66 20.57 9.14
N GLU A 357 -5.42 20.33 8.73
CA GLU A 357 -5.15 19.68 7.44
C GLU A 357 -5.58 18.22 7.44
N LEU A 358 -6.21 17.80 6.33
CA LEU A 358 -6.63 16.43 6.09
C LEU A 358 -5.43 15.49 5.90
N VAL A 359 -5.55 14.26 6.38
CA VAL A 359 -4.57 13.20 6.10
C VAL A 359 -4.80 12.61 4.72
N ASN A 360 -3.72 12.05 4.15
CA ASN A 360 -3.72 11.37 2.86
C ASN A 360 -4.20 12.24 1.69
N ARG A 361 -4.09 13.57 1.80
CA ARG A 361 -4.42 14.47 0.70
C ARG A 361 -3.48 14.21 -0.47
N VAL A 362 -4.07 14.02 -1.66
CA VAL A 362 -3.32 13.79 -2.89
C VAL A 362 -2.56 15.05 -3.29
N ASP A 363 -1.27 14.91 -3.59
CA ASP A 363 -0.52 15.95 -4.27
C ASP A 363 -0.75 15.82 -5.78
N ARG A 364 -1.59 16.72 -6.32
CA ARG A 364 -1.97 16.75 -7.74
C ARG A 364 -0.77 16.86 -8.69
N ARG A 365 0.36 17.42 -8.25
CA ARG A 365 1.58 17.53 -9.07
C ARG A 365 2.35 16.23 -9.14
N ARG A 366 2.25 15.40 -8.10
CA ARG A 366 2.95 14.12 -7.97
C ARG A 366 2.11 12.93 -8.40
N GLY A 367 0.78 13.08 -8.39
CA GLY A 367 -0.17 12.04 -8.78
C GLY A 367 -0.39 10.98 -7.70
N TYR A 368 0.05 11.22 -6.46
CA TYR A 368 -0.13 10.32 -5.32
C TYR A 368 -0.14 11.07 -3.98
#